data_AF-A0A847I411-F1
#
_entry.id   AF-A0A847I411-F1
#
_cell.length_a   1.000
_cell.length_b   1.000
_cell.length_c   1.000
_cell.angle_alpha   90.00
_cell.angle_beta   90.00
_cell.angle_gamma   90.00
#
_symmetry.space_group_name_H-M   'P 1'
#
loop_
_entity.id
_entity.type
_entity.pdbx_description
1 polymer ?
#
loop_
_entity_poly.entity_id
_entity_poly.type
_entity_poly.pdbx_seq_one_letter_code
_entity_poly.pdbx_strand_id
1 'polypeptide(L)'
;HRAGDALVRCSELQEELRQAFKAVQRGDATPLAKIAPTSLVFGVWDSRDTQAKLPRLVASTIRAFCVRKLTRSAQYVPAASYVDDGLLDEPPDKNTKERYAERGFIHVPASATHGGVIATGGIRRDATLLLAALRLLRSGDAESNTRALQRYVLGLALTAFTHPSAPVGYLRQGCTLVRDPDKTGEFAEVYPDGRRDPADFTHAAALEYARAAAEDFGVGKSRKVSFDKERAKRDVQGDGDGRKKPRAKKNSK
;
A
#
# COMPACT_ATOMS: atom_id res chain seq x y z
N HIS A 1 -6.17 3.11 -4.99
CA HIS A 1 -4.77 3.49 -4.73
C HIS A 1 -3.81 3.04 -5.82
N ARG A 2 -4.13 1.98 -6.58
CA ARG A 2 -3.28 1.44 -7.65
C ARG A 2 -3.57 2.06 -9.03
N ALA A 3 -4.19 3.25 -9.11
CA ALA A 3 -4.60 3.81 -10.41
C ALA A 3 -3.42 4.15 -11.34
N GLY A 4 -2.23 4.43 -10.79
CA GLY A 4 -1.00 4.66 -11.56
C GLY A 4 -0.16 3.40 -11.81
N ASP A 5 -0.68 2.22 -11.48
CA ASP A 5 0.04 0.96 -11.65
C ASP A 5 0.05 0.49 -13.11
N ALA A 6 1.07 -0.29 -13.46
CA ALA A 6 1.13 -1.00 -14.74
C ALA A 6 -0.08 -1.92 -14.98
N LEU A 7 -0.62 -2.57 -13.94
CA LEU A 7 -1.82 -3.41 -14.05
C LEU A 7 -3.00 -2.64 -14.67
N VAL A 8 -3.15 -1.39 -14.23
CA VAL A 8 -4.26 -0.53 -14.64
C VAL A 8 -3.93 0.22 -15.93
N ARG A 9 -2.69 0.72 -16.06
CA ARG A 9 -2.18 1.38 -17.27
C ARG A 9 -2.09 0.44 -18.48
N CYS A 10 -1.93 -0.87 -18.27
CA CYS A 10 -1.95 -1.86 -19.34
C CYS A 10 -3.33 -2.54 -19.47
N SER A 11 -4.41 -1.82 -19.16
CA SER A 11 -5.80 -2.30 -19.32
C SER A 11 -6.60 -1.36 -20.22
N GLU A 12 -7.84 -1.74 -20.52
CA GLU A 12 -8.81 -0.90 -21.25
C GLU A 12 -9.09 0.45 -20.55
N LEU A 13 -8.74 0.61 -19.26
CA LEU A 13 -8.92 1.86 -18.51
C LEU A 13 -7.79 2.89 -18.71
N GLN A 14 -6.74 2.55 -19.46
CA GLN A 14 -5.53 3.36 -19.58
C GLN A 14 -5.82 4.81 -19.95
N GLU A 15 -6.52 5.03 -21.06
CA GLU A 15 -6.75 6.38 -21.56
C GLU A 15 -7.65 7.18 -20.62
N GLU A 16 -8.72 6.55 -20.13
CA GLU A 16 -9.68 7.17 -19.21
C GLU A 16 -8.99 7.63 -17.91
N LEU A 17 -8.12 6.80 -17.34
CA LEU A 17 -7.36 7.15 -16.14
C LEU A 17 -6.27 8.18 -16.41
N ARG A 18 -5.62 8.12 -17.58
CA ARG A 18 -4.69 9.17 -18.00
C ARG A 18 -5.39 10.53 -18.06
N GLN A 19 -6.60 10.57 -18.62
CA GLN A 19 -7.41 11.80 -18.64
C GLN A 19 -7.87 12.21 -17.23
N ALA A 20 -8.22 11.25 -16.38
CA ALA A 20 -8.58 11.54 -14.98
C ALA A 20 -7.39 12.15 -14.20
N PHE A 21 -6.17 11.65 -14.39
CA PHE A 21 -4.98 12.25 -13.78
C PHE A 21 -4.69 13.65 -14.31
N LYS A 22 -4.83 13.87 -15.61
CA LYS A 22 -4.71 15.22 -16.21
C LYS A 22 -5.79 16.17 -15.69
N ALA A 23 -7.00 15.70 -15.46
CA ALA A 23 -8.07 16.50 -14.87
C ALA A 23 -7.72 16.92 -13.43
N VAL A 24 -7.18 16.01 -12.63
CA VAL A 24 -6.71 16.33 -11.27
C VAL A 24 -5.66 17.44 -11.28
N GLN A 25 -4.69 17.37 -12.20
CA GLN A 25 -3.66 18.42 -12.35
C GLN A 25 -4.25 19.78 -12.70
N ARG A 26 -5.42 19.83 -13.33
CA ARG A 26 -6.19 21.04 -13.63
C ARG A 26 -7.18 21.43 -12.52
N GLY A 27 -7.16 20.76 -11.37
CA GLY A 27 -8.07 21.06 -10.26
C GLY A 27 -9.44 20.38 -10.35
N ASP A 28 -9.57 19.30 -11.11
CA ASP A 28 -10.79 18.48 -11.13
C ASP A 28 -10.49 17.01 -10.83
N ALA A 29 -10.74 16.61 -9.58
CA ALA A 29 -10.57 15.24 -9.13
C ALA A 29 -11.81 14.35 -9.32
N THR A 30 -12.90 14.88 -9.85
CA THR A 30 -14.16 14.14 -10.05
C THR A 30 -14.00 12.92 -10.94
N PRO A 31 -13.32 12.97 -12.10
CA PRO A 31 -13.12 11.78 -12.93
C PRO A 31 -12.37 10.67 -12.18
N LEU A 32 -11.31 11.04 -11.43
CA LEU A 32 -10.53 10.07 -10.67
C LEU A 32 -11.33 9.50 -9.49
N ALA A 33 -12.18 10.31 -8.84
CA ALA A 33 -13.07 9.87 -7.77
C ALA A 33 -14.12 8.87 -8.25
N LYS A 34 -14.58 8.97 -9.50
CA LYS A 34 -15.56 8.04 -10.07
C LYS A 34 -14.95 6.70 -10.45
N ILE A 35 -13.71 6.68 -10.94
CA ILE A 35 -13.07 5.46 -11.45
C ILE A 35 -12.25 4.74 -10.36
N ALA A 36 -11.45 5.49 -9.60
CA ALA A 36 -10.52 4.93 -8.63
C ALA A 36 -10.47 5.77 -7.34
N PRO A 37 -11.59 5.91 -6.60
CA PRO A 37 -11.70 6.80 -5.44
C PRO A 37 -10.68 6.49 -4.34
N THR A 38 -10.34 5.21 -4.16
CA THR A 38 -9.33 4.80 -3.16
C THR A 38 -7.93 5.35 -3.46
N SER A 39 -7.67 5.85 -4.67
CA SER A 39 -6.43 6.54 -5.03
C SER A 39 -6.36 7.96 -4.49
N LEU A 40 -7.51 8.60 -4.26
CA LEU A 40 -7.59 9.86 -3.52
C LEU A 40 -7.40 9.63 -2.02
N VAL A 41 -7.95 8.53 -1.47
CA VAL A 41 -7.88 8.23 -0.03
C VAL A 41 -6.47 7.78 0.41
N PHE A 42 -5.90 6.77 -0.26
CA PHE A 42 -4.61 6.18 0.15
C PHE A 42 -3.40 6.76 -0.61
N GLY A 43 -3.64 7.84 -1.36
CA GLY A 43 -2.66 8.48 -2.24
C GLY A 43 -2.35 7.65 -3.49
N VAL A 44 -1.77 8.35 -4.47
CA VAL A 44 -1.37 7.77 -5.75
C VAL A 44 -0.28 8.62 -6.38
N TRP A 45 0.62 7.99 -7.11
CA TRP A 45 1.62 8.67 -7.92
C TRP A 45 1.75 7.99 -9.27
N ASP A 46 1.27 8.67 -10.31
CA ASP A 46 1.42 8.24 -11.71
C ASP A 46 2.80 8.62 -12.25
N SER A 47 3.84 8.07 -11.63
CA SER A 47 5.25 8.37 -11.91
C SER A 47 5.74 7.96 -13.30
N ARG A 48 4.92 7.24 -14.07
CA ARG A 48 5.33 6.62 -15.34
C ARG A 48 4.56 7.14 -16.55
N ASP A 49 3.60 8.04 -16.36
CA ASP A 49 2.87 8.71 -17.44
C ASP A 49 2.70 10.20 -17.07
N THR A 50 1.60 10.60 -16.44
CA THR A 50 1.23 12.02 -16.26
C THR A 50 2.02 12.77 -15.19
N GLN A 51 2.78 12.08 -14.33
CA GLN A 51 3.42 12.61 -13.11
C GLN A 51 2.46 13.14 -12.05
N ALA A 52 1.13 12.96 -12.21
CA ALA A 52 0.16 13.36 -11.20
C ALA A 52 0.45 12.65 -9.88
N LYS A 53 0.49 13.42 -8.79
CA LYS A 53 0.83 12.92 -7.46
C LYS A 53 -0.12 13.52 -6.43
N LEU A 54 -0.87 12.65 -5.75
CA LEU A 54 -1.75 13.04 -4.67
C LEU A 54 -1.24 12.47 -3.34
N PRO A 55 -1.29 13.25 -2.24
CA PRO A 55 -0.90 12.78 -0.92
C PRO A 55 -1.87 11.69 -0.42
N ARG A 56 -1.45 10.96 0.62
CA ARG A 56 -2.35 10.06 1.34
C ARG A 56 -3.21 10.88 2.28
N LEU A 57 -4.52 10.66 2.27
CA LEU A 57 -5.41 11.18 3.32
C LEU A 57 -5.31 10.31 4.56
N VAL A 58 -5.31 8.98 4.39
CA VAL A 58 -5.14 8.04 5.50
C VAL A 58 -3.73 7.46 5.50
N ALA A 59 -3.04 7.61 6.62
CA ALA A 59 -1.78 6.94 6.90
C ALA A 59 -1.92 6.11 8.18
N SER A 60 -1.31 4.93 8.21
CA SER A 60 -1.27 4.07 9.39
C SER A 60 0.13 3.47 9.50
N THR A 61 0.75 3.61 10.67
CA THR A 61 2.12 3.13 10.93
C THR A 61 2.16 2.35 12.22
N ILE A 62 2.86 1.22 12.21
CA ILE A 62 3.17 0.45 13.42
C ILE A 62 4.64 0.68 13.76
N ARG A 63 4.92 1.11 14.98
CA ARG A 63 6.29 1.33 15.48
C ARG A 63 6.50 0.53 16.76
N ALA A 64 7.63 -0.16 16.82
CA ALA A 64 8.12 -0.81 18.02
C ALA A 64 9.23 0.04 18.63
N PHE A 65 9.23 0.17 19.95
CA PHE A 65 10.21 0.97 20.70
C PHE A 65 11.09 0.09 21.58
N CYS A 66 12.33 0.53 21.82
CA CYS A 66 13.35 -0.20 22.58
C CYS A 66 13.47 -1.65 22.09
N VAL A 67 13.82 -1.80 20.80
CA VAL A 67 13.75 -3.08 20.10
C VAL A 67 15.06 -3.84 20.22
N ARG A 68 15.00 -5.05 20.77
CA ARG A 68 16.08 -6.04 20.75
C ARG A 68 15.86 -7.04 19.63
N LYS A 69 16.84 -7.18 18.73
CA LYS A 69 16.83 -8.20 17.67
C LYS A 69 17.16 -9.57 18.25
N LEU A 70 16.47 -10.60 17.78
CA LEU A 70 16.75 -11.99 18.09
C LEU A 70 17.26 -12.70 16.85
N THR A 71 18.12 -13.68 17.06
CA THR A 71 18.54 -14.63 16.04
C THR A 71 17.95 -16.00 16.36
N ARG A 72 17.71 -16.79 15.31
CA ARG A 72 17.32 -18.20 15.44
C ARG A 72 18.14 -19.02 14.47
N SER A 73 18.51 -20.23 14.90
CA SER A 73 19.07 -21.23 14.01
C SER A 73 18.01 -22.28 13.69
N ALA A 74 18.06 -22.83 12.50
CA ALA A 74 17.22 -23.95 12.08
C ALA A 74 18.04 -24.92 11.24
N GLN A 75 17.59 -26.16 11.16
CA GLN A 75 18.19 -27.19 10.31
C GLN A 75 17.06 -27.83 9.50
N TYR A 76 17.16 -27.77 8.18
CA TYR A 76 16.36 -28.64 7.34
C TYR A 76 17.04 -30.01 7.25
N VAL A 77 16.27 -31.05 7.54
CA VAL A 77 16.69 -32.44 7.45
C VAL A 77 15.73 -33.11 6.46
N PRO A 78 16.23 -33.58 5.29
CA PRO A 78 15.39 -34.33 4.36
C PRO A 78 14.89 -35.62 5.03
N ALA A 79 13.74 -36.13 4.58
CA ALA A 79 13.14 -37.35 5.13
C ALA A 79 13.91 -38.63 4.78
N ALA A 80 14.75 -38.58 3.75
CA ALA A 80 15.59 -39.67 3.27
C ALA A 80 17.00 -39.15 2.98
N SER A 81 17.99 -40.04 2.95
CA SER A 81 19.34 -39.67 2.54
C SER A 81 19.48 -39.93 1.04
N TYR A 82 19.02 -38.99 0.21
CA TYR A 82 18.87 -39.21 -1.23
C TYR A 82 20.13 -39.67 -1.96
N VAL A 83 21.32 -39.26 -1.50
CA VAL A 83 22.60 -39.70 -2.08
C VAL A 83 23.01 -41.07 -1.55
N ASP A 84 22.93 -41.28 -0.23
CA ASP A 84 23.35 -42.55 0.39
C ASP A 84 22.40 -43.71 0.01
N ASP A 85 21.11 -43.41 -0.17
CA ASP A 85 20.08 -44.35 -0.61
C ASP A 85 20.14 -44.62 -2.12
N GLY A 86 21.07 -44.00 -2.85
CA GLY A 86 21.25 -44.17 -4.30
C GLY A 86 20.11 -43.59 -5.16
N LEU A 87 19.30 -42.69 -4.60
CA LEU A 87 18.21 -42.02 -5.32
C LEU A 87 18.70 -40.84 -6.17
N LEU A 88 19.85 -40.27 -5.83
CA LEU A 88 20.56 -39.21 -6.54
C LEU A 88 22.07 -39.46 -6.51
N ASP A 89 22.77 -39.01 -7.55
CA ASP A 89 24.22 -39.06 -7.60
C ASP A 89 24.85 -38.04 -6.63
N GLU A 90 26.11 -38.28 -6.24
CA GLU A 90 26.87 -37.31 -5.46
C GLU A 90 27.09 -36.02 -6.28
N PRO A 91 26.79 -34.83 -5.74
CA PRO A 91 26.86 -33.59 -6.50
C PRO A 91 28.31 -33.31 -6.93
N PRO A 92 28.59 -33.20 -8.25
CA PRO A 92 29.96 -33.07 -8.77
C PRO A 92 30.58 -31.70 -8.52
N ASP A 93 29.77 -30.69 -8.21
CA ASP A 93 30.21 -29.32 -8.04
C ASP A 93 29.31 -28.52 -7.06
N LYS A 94 29.77 -27.32 -6.70
CA LYS A 94 29.09 -26.45 -5.74
C LYS A 94 27.72 -25.96 -6.22
N ASN A 95 27.55 -25.65 -7.50
CA ASN A 95 26.27 -25.17 -8.06
C ASN A 95 25.24 -26.31 -8.04
N THR A 96 25.66 -27.53 -8.39
CA THR A 96 24.79 -28.72 -8.28
C THR A 96 24.40 -29.00 -6.82
N LYS A 97 25.34 -28.86 -5.87
CA LYS A 97 25.06 -28.96 -4.42
C LYS A 97 24.10 -27.87 -3.93
N GLU A 98 24.24 -26.63 -4.40
CA GLU A 98 23.32 -25.52 -4.09
C GLU A 98 21.91 -25.81 -4.63
N ARG A 99 21.79 -26.32 -5.86
CA ARG A 99 20.50 -26.77 -6.41
C ARG A 99 19.88 -27.89 -5.59
N TYR A 100 20.69 -28.85 -5.13
CA TYR A 100 20.21 -29.93 -4.25
C TYR A 100 19.69 -29.37 -2.91
N ALA A 101 20.39 -28.39 -2.32
CA ALA A 101 19.96 -27.70 -1.11
C ALA A 101 18.65 -26.91 -1.32
N GLU A 102 18.54 -26.12 -2.40
CA GLU A 102 17.34 -25.34 -2.74
C GLU A 102 16.10 -26.21 -2.98
N ARG A 103 16.32 -27.45 -3.45
CA ARG A 103 15.26 -28.43 -3.73
C ARG A 103 14.96 -29.36 -2.56
N GLY A 104 15.71 -29.27 -1.46
CA GLY A 104 15.50 -30.08 -0.25
C GLY A 104 16.03 -31.51 -0.33
N PHE A 105 17.03 -31.78 -1.15
CA PHE A 105 17.64 -33.12 -1.26
C PHE A 105 18.77 -33.37 -0.27
N ILE A 106 19.32 -32.31 0.35
CA ILE A 106 20.39 -32.42 1.33
C ILE A 106 20.09 -31.60 2.58
N HIS A 107 20.82 -31.87 3.66
CA HIS A 107 20.74 -31.09 4.90
C HIS A 107 21.11 -29.62 4.65
N VAL A 108 20.29 -28.69 5.15
CA VAL A 108 20.53 -27.25 5.03
C VAL A 108 20.51 -26.58 6.42
N PRO A 109 21.67 -26.37 7.06
CA PRO A 109 21.77 -25.55 8.25
C PRO A 109 21.52 -24.07 7.93
N ALA A 110 20.73 -23.42 8.76
CA ALA A 110 20.46 -21.99 8.71
C ALA A 110 20.78 -21.38 10.06
N SER A 111 22.03 -20.98 10.28
CA SER A 111 22.52 -20.46 11.56
C SER A 111 22.32 -18.95 11.71
N ALA A 112 21.97 -18.51 12.92
CA ALA A 112 21.85 -17.10 13.30
C ALA A 112 20.97 -16.23 12.37
N THR A 113 19.96 -16.83 11.75
CA THR A 113 18.99 -16.15 10.89
C THR A 113 18.02 -15.27 11.70
N HIS A 114 17.13 -14.53 11.02
CA HIS A 114 16.15 -13.65 11.65
C HIS A 114 15.24 -14.41 12.65
N GLY A 115 15.44 -14.18 13.94
CA GLY A 115 14.69 -14.80 15.05
C GLY A 115 13.50 -13.99 15.55
N GLY A 116 13.32 -12.76 15.04
CA GLY A 116 12.27 -11.85 15.49
C GLY A 116 12.82 -10.71 16.33
N VAL A 117 11.94 -10.04 17.06
CA VAL A 117 12.28 -8.89 17.89
C VAL A 117 11.49 -8.90 19.19
N ILE A 118 12.09 -8.34 20.25
CA ILE A 118 11.40 -8.01 21.50
C ILE A 118 11.39 -6.49 21.63
N ALA A 119 10.22 -5.90 21.83
CA ALA A 119 10.03 -4.45 21.94
C ALA A 119 9.65 -4.08 23.38
N THR A 120 10.64 -3.78 24.23
CA THR A 120 10.38 -3.50 25.66
C THR A 120 9.75 -2.13 25.88
N GLY A 121 9.88 -1.21 24.92
CA GLY A 121 9.19 0.09 24.93
C GLY A 121 7.76 0.01 24.39
N GLY A 122 7.26 -1.20 24.11
CA GLY A 122 5.95 -1.44 23.54
C GLY A 122 5.88 -1.26 22.02
N ILE A 123 4.71 -1.56 21.49
CA ILE A 123 4.37 -1.43 20.07
C ILE A 123 3.17 -0.49 19.98
N ARG A 124 3.31 0.58 19.21
CA ARG A 124 2.24 1.56 18.98
C ARG A 124 1.83 1.53 17.53
N ARG A 125 0.52 1.59 17.29
CA ARG A 125 -0.06 1.88 15.98
C ARG A 125 -0.62 3.29 16.00
N ASP A 126 -0.09 4.13 15.13
CA ASP A 126 -0.56 5.49 14.91
C ASP A 126 -1.29 5.52 13.56
N ALA A 127 -2.50 6.08 13.53
CA ALA A 127 -3.23 6.34 12.30
C ALA A 127 -3.61 7.83 12.23
N THR A 128 -3.55 8.42 11.04
CA THR A 128 -3.91 9.82 10.83
C THR A 128 -4.75 9.99 9.57
N LEU A 129 -5.84 10.76 9.69
CA LEU A 129 -6.64 11.24 8.58
C LEU A 129 -6.36 12.74 8.34
N LEU A 130 -5.71 13.09 7.23
CA LEU A 130 -5.31 14.47 6.93
C LEU A 130 -6.44 15.25 6.25
N LEU A 131 -7.26 15.95 7.05
CA LEU A 131 -8.32 16.82 6.54
C LEU A 131 -7.81 18.03 5.73
N ALA A 132 -6.60 18.52 6.03
CA ALA A 132 -5.99 19.60 5.24
C ALA A 132 -5.74 19.18 3.78
N ALA A 133 -5.31 17.94 3.55
CA ALA A 133 -5.10 17.42 2.21
C ALA A 133 -6.44 17.16 1.48
N LEU A 134 -7.48 16.75 2.21
CA LEU A 134 -8.83 16.60 1.66
C LEU A 134 -9.37 17.92 1.09
N ARG A 135 -9.13 19.03 1.80
CA ARG A 135 -9.58 20.38 1.38
C ARG A 135 -8.93 20.88 0.08
N LEU A 136 -7.83 20.27 -0.34
CA LEU A 136 -7.18 20.57 -1.61
C LEU A 136 -7.90 19.94 -2.81
N LEU A 137 -8.77 18.95 -2.59
CA LEU A 137 -9.56 18.35 -3.66
C LEU A 137 -10.62 19.34 -4.15
N ARG A 138 -10.70 19.47 -5.47
CA ARG A 138 -11.60 20.36 -6.20
C ARG A 138 -12.33 19.57 -7.29
N SER A 139 -13.50 20.06 -7.67
CA SER A 139 -14.30 19.54 -8.79
C SER A 139 -14.50 20.65 -9.83
N GLY A 140 -13.40 21.22 -10.32
CA GLY A 140 -13.42 22.46 -11.11
C GLY A 140 -13.81 23.67 -10.25
N ASP A 141 -14.53 24.62 -10.84
CA ASP A 141 -14.79 25.94 -10.23
C ASP A 141 -16.04 25.99 -9.33
N ALA A 142 -16.95 25.02 -9.46
CA ALA A 142 -18.20 25.01 -8.70
C ALA A 142 -17.97 24.55 -7.25
N GLU A 143 -18.30 25.41 -6.27
CA GLU A 143 -18.11 25.10 -4.85
C GLU A 143 -19.00 23.94 -4.38
N SER A 144 -20.27 23.90 -4.81
CA SER A 144 -21.21 22.82 -4.46
C SER A 144 -20.69 21.44 -4.89
N ASN A 145 -20.19 21.32 -6.12
CA ASN A 145 -19.60 20.08 -6.63
C ASN A 145 -18.33 19.70 -5.86
N THR A 146 -17.51 20.70 -5.52
CA THR A 146 -16.32 20.48 -4.69
C THR A 146 -16.69 19.94 -3.31
N ARG A 147 -17.77 20.46 -2.69
CA ARG A 147 -18.25 19.96 -1.40
C ARG A 147 -18.77 18.53 -1.49
N ALA A 148 -19.56 18.19 -2.51
CA ALA A 148 -20.02 16.82 -2.74
C ALA A 148 -18.85 15.84 -2.88
N LEU A 149 -17.84 16.19 -3.70
CA LEU A 149 -16.61 15.41 -3.86
C LEU A 149 -15.87 15.22 -2.53
N GLN A 150 -15.65 16.30 -1.78
CA GLN A 150 -14.94 16.25 -0.50
C GLN A 150 -15.69 15.39 0.52
N ARG A 151 -17.03 15.49 0.59
CA ARG A 151 -17.86 14.68 1.47
C ARG A 151 -17.77 13.20 1.12
N TYR A 152 -17.83 12.86 -0.17
CA TYR A 152 -17.69 11.50 -0.65
C TYR A 152 -16.31 10.91 -0.29
N VAL A 153 -15.23 11.62 -0.60
CA VAL A 153 -13.87 11.17 -0.27
C VAL A 153 -13.67 11.08 1.26
N LEU A 154 -14.24 12.01 2.03
CA LEU A 154 -14.24 11.95 3.50
C LEU A 154 -14.92 10.67 4.00
N GLY A 155 -16.11 10.34 3.47
CA GLY A 155 -16.84 9.15 3.91
C GLY A 155 -16.04 7.86 3.67
N LEU A 156 -15.41 7.74 2.51
CA LEU A 156 -14.50 6.62 2.23
C LEU A 156 -13.30 6.59 3.19
N ALA A 157 -12.71 7.75 3.46
CA ALA A 157 -11.56 7.87 4.34
C ALA A 157 -11.91 7.52 5.79
N LEU A 158 -13.05 8.00 6.31
CA LEU A 158 -13.56 7.67 7.64
C LEU A 158 -13.89 6.19 7.77
N THR A 159 -14.52 5.59 6.75
CA THR A 159 -14.81 4.15 6.71
C THR A 159 -13.53 3.32 6.82
N ALA A 160 -12.49 3.69 6.06
CA ALA A 160 -11.19 3.03 6.13
C ALA A 160 -10.48 3.27 7.47
N PHE A 161 -10.58 4.49 8.01
CA PHE A 161 -9.92 4.90 9.24
C PHE A 161 -10.48 4.20 10.49
N THR A 162 -11.79 3.99 10.52
CA THR A 162 -12.52 3.41 11.66
C THR A 162 -12.72 1.89 11.57
N HIS A 163 -12.19 1.23 10.54
CA HIS A 163 -12.46 -0.18 10.31
C HIS A 163 -12.10 -1.03 11.54
N PRO A 164 -12.98 -1.95 12.02
CA PRO A 164 -12.78 -2.68 13.28
C PRO A 164 -11.53 -3.57 13.32
N SER A 165 -11.04 -4.04 12.16
CA SER A 165 -9.77 -4.76 12.08
C SER A 165 -8.54 -3.85 12.00
N ALA A 166 -8.71 -2.52 11.93
CA ALA A 166 -7.56 -1.62 11.94
C ALA A 166 -6.71 -1.78 13.22
N PRO A 167 -7.24 -1.92 14.43
CA PRO A 167 -6.41 -2.07 15.63
C PRO A 167 -5.80 -3.47 15.80
N VAL A 168 -6.33 -4.49 15.11
CA VAL A 168 -5.97 -5.90 15.30
C VAL A 168 -5.38 -6.45 14.01
N GLY A 169 -4.08 -6.74 14.01
CA GLY A 169 -3.35 -7.10 12.81
C GLY A 169 -2.66 -8.44 12.91
N TYR A 170 -2.98 -9.35 12.00
CA TYR A 170 -2.07 -10.42 11.63
C TYR A 170 -0.98 -9.84 10.75
N LEU A 171 0.27 -9.80 11.25
CA LEU A 171 1.43 -9.45 10.43
C LEU A 171 2.02 -10.70 9.79
N ARG A 172 2.34 -11.69 10.62
CA ARG A 172 2.79 -13.04 10.26
C ARG A 172 2.63 -13.96 11.47
N GLN A 173 2.74 -15.27 11.28
CA GLN A 173 2.74 -16.24 12.37
C GLN A 173 3.79 -15.87 13.43
N GLY A 174 3.37 -15.83 14.70
CA GLY A 174 4.21 -15.41 15.83
C GLY A 174 4.40 -13.89 15.96
N CYS A 175 3.68 -13.07 15.18
CA CYS A 175 3.70 -11.61 15.26
C CYS A 175 2.29 -11.00 15.25
N THR A 176 1.30 -11.71 15.81
CA THR A 176 -0.05 -11.17 15.99
C THR A 176 -0.01 -10.04 17.00
N LEU A 177 -0.55 -8.88 16.63
CA LEU A 177 -0.68 -7.74 17.53
C LEU A 177 -2.08 -7.72 18.12
N VAL A 178 -2.15 -7.62 19.44
CA VAL A 178 -3.37 -7.43 20.21
C VAL A 178 -3.29 -6.10 20.95
N ARG A 179 -4.45 -5.53 21.29
CA ARG A 179 -4.50 -4.33 22.12
C ARG A 179 -4.12 -4.70 23.56
N ASP A 180 -3.39 -3.81 24.19
CA ASP A 180 -3.12 -3.86 25.62
C ASP A 180 -4.42 -3.50 26.37
N PRO A 181 -5.02 -4.41 27.17
CA PRO A 181 -6.30 -4.17 27.83
C PRO A 181 -6.22 -3.04 28.87
N ASP A 182 -5.02 -2.78 29.40
CA ASP A 182 -4.79 -1.75 30.42
C ASP A 182 -4.53 -0.36 29.78
N LYS A 183 -4.47 -0.28 28.45
CA LYS A 183 -4.24 0.97 27.72
C LYS A 183 -5.35 1.27 26.72
N THR A 184 -6.13 2.31 27.02
CA THR A 184 -7.10 2.85 26.08
C THR A 184 -6.39 3.48 24.88
N GLY A 185 -6.93 3.25 23.69
CA GLY A 185 -6.47 3.95 22.49
C GLY A 185 -6.93 5.40 22.51
N GLU A 186 -6.08 6.30 22.02
CA GLU A 186 -6.44 7.70 21.83
C GLU A 186 -7.14 7.89 20.50
N PHE A 187 -8.25 8.64 20.51
CA PHE A 187 -8.91 9.07 19.30
C PHE A 187 -9.37 10.52 19.46
N ALA A 188 -8.81 11.41 18.65
CA ALA A 188 -8.99 12.84 18.80
C ALA A 188 -8.94 13.57 17.44
N GLU A 189 -9.69 14.65 17.38
CA GLU A 189 -9.52 15.70 16.38
C GLU A 189 -8.32 16.56 16.75
N VAL A 190 -7.51 16.94 15.75
CA VAL A 190 -6.34 17.79 15.95
C VAL A 190 -6.50 19.05 15.12
N TYR A 191 -6.52 20.20 15.80
CA TYR A 191 -6.73 21.51 15.20
C TYR A 191 -5.40 22.15 14.76
N PRO A 192 -5.41 23.13 13.83
CA PRO A 192 -4.19 23.79 13.35
C PRO A 192 -3.36 24.52 14.42
N ASP A 193 -3.99 24.90 15.53
CA ASP A 193 -3.37 25.52 16.71
C ASP A 193 -2.76 24.49 17.67
N GLY A 194 -2.89 23.19 17.38
CA GLY A 194 -2.40 22.09 18.20
C GLY A 194 -3.40 21.58 19.24
N ARG A 195 -4.57 22.22 19.39
CA ARG A 195 -5.64 21.75 20.28
C ARG A 195 -6.13 20.36 19.87
N ARG A 196 -6.48 19.54 20.87
CA ARG A 196 -6.96 18.18 20.69
C ARG A 196 -8.27 17.99 21.42
N ASP A 197 -9.31 17.65 20.68
CA ASP A 197 -10.63 17.36 21.23
C ASP A 197 -10.94 15.86 21.02
N PRO A 198 -11.51 15.15 22.00
CA PRO A 198 -11.90 13.75 21.83
C PRO A 198 -12.85 13.57 20.63
N ALA A 199 -12.67 12.48 19.89
CA ALA A 199 -13.57 12.06 18.81
C ALA A 199 -14.22 10.72 19.16
N ASP A 200 -15.53 10.59 18.96
CA ASP A 200 -16.32 9.45 19.45
C ASP A 200 -17.19 8.78 18.37
N PHE A 201 -17.03 9.14 17.09
CA PHE A 201 -17.82 8.52 16.03
C PHE A 201 -17.43 7.06 15.76
N THR A 202 -18.45 6.25 15.46
CA THR A 202 -18.29 4.81 15.26
C THR A 202 -18.04 4.47 13.79
N HIS A 203 -17.58 3.25 13.53
CA HIS A 203 -17.49 2.71 12.17
C HIS A 203 -18.85 2.67 11.47
N ALA A 204 -19.93 2.37 12.21
CA ALA A 204 -21.28 2.35 11.67
C ALA A 204 -21.71 3.74 11.18
N ALA A 205 -21.47 4.78 12.00
CA ALA A 205 -21.76 6.17 11.63
C ALA A 205 -20.93 6.62 10.40
N ALA A 206 -19.64 6.23 10.35
CA ALA A 206 -18.79 6.51 9.20
C ALA A 206 -19.31 5.85 7.91
N LEU A 207 -19.80 4.61 8.01
CA LEU A 207 -20.35 3.87 6.87
C LEU A 207 -21.68 4.45 6.39
N GLU A 208 -22.56 4.85 7.31
CA GLU A 208 -23.82 5.54 7.00
C GLU A 208 -23.56 6.85 6.25
N TYR A 209 -22.68 7.69 6.81
CA TYR A 209 -22.26 8.94 6.17
C TYR A 209 -21.65 8.69 4.78
N ALA A 210 -20.81 7.66 4.64
CA ALA A 210 -20.19 7.32 3.35
C ALA A 210 -21.22 6.92 2.29
N ARG A 211 -22.29 6.21 2.67
CA ARG A 211 -23.38 5.82 1.76
C ARG A 211 -24.15 7.04 1.29
N ALA A 212 -24.57 7.91 2.21
CA ALA A 212 -25.29 9.15 1.87
C ALA A 212 -24.44 10.07 0.98
N ALA A 213 -23.15 10.23 1.29
CA ALA A 213 -22.25 11.04 0.49
C ALA A 213 -21.95 10.44 -0.90
N ALA A 214 -21.94 9.11 -1.02
CA ALA A 214 -21.78 8.43 -2.31
C ALA A 214 -23.01 8.61 -3.22
N GLU A 215 -24.22 8.61 -2.64
CA GLU A 215 -25.46 8.89 -3.34
C GLU A 215 -25.51 10.33 -3.86
N ASP A 216 -25.25 11.31 -2.98
CA ASP A 216 -25.20 12.74 -3.33
C ASP A 216 -24.14 13.05 -4.42
N PHE A 217 -22.96 12.42 -4.33
CA PHE A 217 -21.88 12.63 -5.30
C PHE A 217 -22.11 11.96 -6.66
N GLY A 218 -22.81 10.83 -6.70
CA GLY A 218 -23.00 10.02 -7.91
C GLY A 218 -21.72 9.27 -8.33
N VAL A 219 -21.45 8.13 -7.67
CA VAL A 219 -20.27 7.29 -7.93
C VAL A 219 -20.28 6.62 -9.32
N GLY A 220 -19.10 6.30 -9.85
CA GLY A 220 -18.95 5.57 -11.11
C GLY A 220 -19.38 4.11 -11.02
N LYS A 221 -19.76 3.52 -12.17
CA LYS A 221 -20.14 2.10 -12.25
C LYS A 221 -18.92 1.20 -12.04
N SER A 222 -19.09 0.10 -11.31
CA SER A 222 -18.09 -0.96 -11.26
C SER A 222 -17.93 -1.60 -12.64
N ARG A 223 -16.68 -1.89 -13.02
CA ARG A 223 -16.34 -2.47 -14.32
C ARG A 223 -15.38 -3.64 -14.15
N LYS A 224 -15.55 -4.65 -15.00
CA LYS A 224 -14.52 -5.65 -15.28
C LYS A 224 -13.93 -5.29 -16.65
N VAL A 225 -12.61 -5.20 -16.72
CA VAL A 225 -11.88 -4.84 -17.93
C VAL A 225 -10.75 -5.84 -18.15
N SER A 226 -10.36 -6.05 -19.40
CA SER A 226 -9.29 -6.98 -19.73
C SER A 226 -7.92 -6.32 -19.56
N PHE A 227 -6.93 -7.13 -19.17
CA PHE A 227 -5.53 -6.75 -19.25
C PHE A 227 -5.04 -6.91 -20.70
N ASP A 228 -4.42 -5.88 -21.23
CA ASP A 228 -3.90 -5.81 -22.59
C ASP A 228 -2.42 -6.21 -22.61
N LYS A 229 -2.17 -7.49 -22.91
CA LYS A 229 -0.82 -8.07 -22.96
C LYS A 229 0.07 -7.39 -24.01
N GLU A 230 -0.50 -7.00 -25.14
CA GLU A 230 0.27 -6.39 -26.23
C GLU A 230 0.67 -4.95 -25.86
N ARG A 231 -0.23 -4.22 -25.20
CA ARG A 231 0.12 -2.92 -24.59
C ARG A 231 1.19 -3.06 -23.53
N ALA A 232 1.13 -4.07 -22.67
CA ALA A 232 2.18 -4.31 -21.68
C ALA A 232 3.54 -4.58 -22.33
N LYS A 233 3.59 -5.37 -23.41
CA LYS A 233 4.84 -5.58 -24.18
C LYS A 233 5.37 -4.28 -24.77
N ARG A 234 4.51 -3.42 -25.32
CA ARG A 234 4.89 -2.10 -25.82
C ARG A 234 5.40 -1.18 -24.71
N ASP A 235 4.71 -1.14 -23.57
CA ASP A 235 5.11 -0.34 -22.40
C ASP A 235 6.51 -0.74 -21.87
N VAL A 236 6.87 -2.02 -21.92
CA VAL A 236 8.21 -2.51 -21.55
C VAL A 236 9.31 -2.04 -22.52
N GLN A 237 8.99 -1.96 -23.82
CA GLN A 237 9.93 -1.48 -24.83
C GLN A 237 10.17 0.03 -24.75
N GLY A 238 9.26 0.75 -24.07
CA GLY A 238 9.23 2.20 -23.99
C GLY A 238 8.63 2.82 -25.25
N ASP A 239 8.13 4.05 -25.13
CA ASP A 239 7.88 4.87 -26.31
C ASP A 239 9.23 5.07 -27.00
N GLY A 240 9.35 4.67 -28.27
CA GLY A 240 10.61 4.52 -29.02
C GLY A 240 11.40 5.80 -29.29
N ASP A 241 11.41 6.76 -28.36
CA ASP A 241 12.13 8.02 -28.44
C ASP A 241 12.72 8.39 -27.07
N GLY A 242 13.93 7.90 -26.79
CA GLY A 242 14.53 8.08 -25.46
C GLY A 242 15.92 7.51 -25.31
N ARG A 243 16.90 8.10 -26.02
CA ARG A 243 18.33 7.99 -25.67
C ARG A 243 18.49 8.11 -24.15
N LYS A 244 18.99 7.05 -23.50
CA LYS A 244 19.50 7.12 -22.13
C LYS A 244 20.54 8.24 -22.07
N LYS A 245 20.19 9.41 -21.49
CA LYS A 245 21.20 10.39 -21.09
C LYS A 245 22.12 9.71 -20.08
N PRO A 246 23.45 9.63 -20.32
CA PRO A 246 24.36 9.06 -19.35
C PRO A 246 24.29 9.87 -18.05
N ARG A 247 24.22 9.19 -16.91
CA ARG A 247 24.38 9.84 -15.60
C ARG A 247 25.75 10.53 -15.57
N ALA A 248 25.75 11.86 -15.45
CA ALA A 248 26.97 12.61 -15.20
C ALA A 248 27.63 12.07 -13.92
N LYS A 249 28.88 11.61 -14.04
CA LYS A 249 29.73 11.28 -12.90
C LYS A 249 29.86 12.55 -12.05
N LYS A 250 29.42 12.49 -10.79
CA LYS A 250 29.82 13.47 -9.78
C LYS A 250 31.32 13.32 -9.58
N ASN A 251 32.10 14.28 -10.08
CA ASN A 251 33.47 14.45 -9.62
C ASN A 251 33.42 15.04 -8.20
N SER A 252 34.00 14.31 -7.25
CA SER A 252 34.40 14.84 -5.95
C SER A 252 35.50 15.87 -6.16
N LYS A 253 35.34 17.05 -5.58
CA LYS A 253 36.45 17.84 -5.05
C LYS A 253 36.27 17.87 -3.54
#